data_AF-A0A6P0YRK7-F1
#
_entry.id   AF-A0A6P0YRK7-F1
#
_cell.length_a   1.000
_cell.length_b   1.000
_cell.length_c   1.000
_cell.angle_alpha   90.00
_cell.angle_beta   90.00
_cell.angle_gamma   90.00
#
_symmetry.space_group_name_H-M   'P 1'
#
loop_
_entity.id
_entity.type
_entity.pdbx_description
1 polymer ?
#
loop_
_entity_poly.entity_id
_entity_poly.type
_entity_poly.pdbx_seq_one_letter_code
_entity_poly.pdbx_strand_id
1 'polypeptide(L)'
;MQRVPVISPQGRPLMPTLPSRARRWLTEGKAKIYANDLNIFAVQLIAQPSGEETQDVVVGIDPGKYFSGVGVQSSKATLLKLHLILPFPNVTKKMTARR
;
A
#
# COMPACT_ATOMS: atom_id res chain seq x y z
N MET A 1 4.41 -13.29 0.62
CA MET A 1 4.52 -12.63 -0.70
C MET A 1 3.71 -11.34 -0.68
N GLN A 2 4.28 -10.22 -1.13
CA GLN A 2 3.62 -8.90 -1.12
C GLN A 2 2.46 -8.88 -2.11
N ARG A 3 1.32 -8.33 -1.69
CA ARG A 3 0.11 -8.24 -2.53
C ARG A 3 0.19 -7.00 -3.42
N VAL A 4 -0.50 -7.05 -4.56
CA VAL A 4 -0.60 -5.92 -5.50
C VAL A 4 -1.96 -5.24 -5.32
N PRO A 5 -2.01 -3.94 -4.98
CA PRO A 5 -3.26 -3.18 -4.95
C PRO A 5 -3.96 -3.21 -6.31
N VAL A 6 -5.28 -3.33 -6.28
CA VAL A 6 -6.13 -3.40 -7.48
C VAL A 6 -7.16 -2.29 -7.40
N ILE A 7 -7.30 -1.55 -8.50
CA ILE A 7 -8.28 -0.48 -8.65
C ILE A 7 -9.30 -0.92 -9.71
N SER A 8 -10.58 -0.64 -9.48
CA SER A 8 -11.65 -0.89 -10.45
C SER A 8 -11.54 0.05 -11.66
N PRO A 9 -12.23 -0.25 -12.77
CA PRO A 9 -12.30 0.69 -13.90
C PRO A 9 -12.84 2.08 -13.49
N GLN A 10 -13.73 2.13 -12.50
CA GLN A 10 -14.34 3.35 -11.96
C GLN A 10 -13.47 4.03 -10.88
N GLY A 11 -12.26 3.53 -10.62
CA GLY A 11 -11.34 4.14 -9.65
C GLY A 11 -11.55 3.70 -8.20
N ARG A 12 -12.40 2.70 -7.93
CA ARG A 12 -12.63 2.21 -6.57
C ARG A 12 -11.54 1.21 -6.14
N PRO A 13 -11.03 1.27 -4.90
CA PRO A 13 -10.14 0.23 -4.38
C PRO A 13 -10.84 -1.13 -4.30
N LEU A 14 -10.17 -2.19 -4.74
CA LEU A 14 -10.62 -3.57 -4.64
C LEU A 14 -9.65 -4.39 -3.76
N MET A 15 -10.03 -5.62 -3.43
CA MET A 15 -9.13 -6.54 -2.73
C MET A 15 -7.83 -6.75 -3.51
N PRO A 16 -6.66 -6.65 -2.84
CA PRO A 16 -5.39 -6.79 -3.52
C PRO A 16 -5.13 -8.24 -3.94
N THR A 17 -4.39 -8.40 -5.03
CA THR A 17 -4.19 -9.69 -5.71
C THR A 17 -2.76 -10.23 -5.55
N LEU A 18 -2.53 -11.44 -6.08
CA LEU A 18 -1.19 -12.00 -6.19
C LEU A 18 -0.40 -11.31 -7.33
N PRO A 19 0.90 -11.05 -7.15
CA PRO A 19 1.76 -10.51 -8.21
C PRO A 19 1.71 -11.28 -9.53
N SER A 20 1.66 -12.62 -9.46
CA SER A 20 1.56 -13.49 -10.65
C SER A 20 0.27 -13.22 -11.45
N ARG A 21 -0.85 -13.01 -10.75
CA ARG A 21 -2.13 -12.69 -11.39
C ARG A 21 -2.12 -11.29 -12.00
N ALA A 22 -1.59 -10.30 -11.27
CA ALA A 22 -1.46 -8.93 -11.78
C ALA A 22 -0.61 -8.89 -13.07
N ARG A 23 0.52 -9.60 -13.10
CA ARG A 23 1.36 -9.71 -14.30
C ARG A 23 0.61 -10.30 -15.48
N ARG A 24 -0.12 -11.40 -15.26
CA ARG A 24 -0.94 -12.03 -16.32
C ARG A 24 -1.98 -11.05 -16.87
N TRP A 25 -2.66 -10.29 -16.01
CA TRP A 25 -3.62 -9.28 -16.46
C TRP A 25 -2.99 -8.19 -17.30
N LEU A 26 -1.78 -7.73 -16.95
CA LEU A 26 -1.04 -6.75 -17.75
C LEU A 26 -0.66 -7.33 -19.12
N THR A 27 -0.12 -8.55 -19.16
CA THR A 27 0.25 -9.23 -20.43
C THR A 27 -0.97 -9.48 -21.33
N GLU A 28 -2.11 -9.85 -20.75
CA GLU A 28 -3.36 -10.10 -21.48
C GLU A 28 -4.16 -8.83 -21.81
N GLY A 29 -3.67 -7.64 -21.44
CA GLY A 29 -4.39 -6.38 -21.68
C GLY A 29 -5.69 -6.22 -20.88
N LYS A 30 -5.83 -6.94 -19.75
CA LYS A 30 -6.99 -6.87 -18.85
C LYS A 30 -6.85 -5.82 -17.75
N ALA A 31 -5.62 -5.36 -17.51
CA ALA A 31 -5.31 -4.30 -16.57
C ALA A 31 -4.24 -3.38 -17.15
N LYS A 32 -4.11 -2.19 -16.56
CA LYS A 32 -3.03 -1.24 -16.81
C LYS A 32 -2.32 -0.88 -15.52
N ILE A 33 -1.09 -0.38 -15.61
CA ILE A 33 -0.39 0.16 -14.44
C ILE A 33 -1.16 1.37 -13.92
N TYR A 34 -1.35 1.42 -12.60
CA TYR A 34 -2.03 2.53 -11.93
C TYR A 34 -1.00 3.44 -11.27
N ALA A 35 -0.86 4.65 -11.81
CA ALA A 35 -0.03 5.69 -11.23
C ALA A 35 -0.67 6.21 -9.93
N ASN A 36 0.13 6.36 -8.89
CA ASN A 36 -0.28 6.88 -7.59
C ASN A 36 0.89 7.60 -6.92
N ASP A 37 0.55 8.53 -6.02
CA ASP A 37 1.53 9.39 -5.35
C ASP A 37 2.40 8.64 -4.34
N LEU A 38 2.01 7.41 -3.98
CA LEU A 38 2.77 6.55 -3.07
C LEU A 38 3.94 5.83 -3.77
N ASN A 39 4.07 5.95 -5.11
CA ASN A 39 5.03 5.20 -5.92
C ASN A 39 4.96 3.68 -5.67
N ILE A 40 3.79 3.17 -5.30
CA ILE A 40 3.56 1.73 -5.09
C ILE A 40 3.08 1.13 -6.39
N PHE A 41 3.65 0.00 -6.80
CA PHE A 41 3.15 -0.74 -7.94
C PHE A 41 1.72 -1.23 -7.70
N ALA A 42 0.78 -0.69 -8.48
CA ALA A 42 -0.63 -1.03 -8.45
C ALA A 42 -1.15 -1.21 -9.88
N VAL A 43 -2.29 -1.91 -10.01
CA VAL A 43 -2.93 -2.12 -11.31
C VAL A 43 -4.38 -1.66 -11.27
N GLN A 44 -4.86 -1.11 -12.39
CA GLN A 44 -6.25 -0.78 -12.61
C GLN A 44 -6.84 -1.73 -13.64
N LEU A 45 -7.97 -2.36 -13.32
CA LEU A 45 -8.69 -3.22 -14.26
C LEU A 45 -9.31 -2.39 -15.38
N ILE A 46 -9.33 -2.96 -16.59
CA ILE A 46 -9.96 -2.34 -17.77
C ILE A 46 -11.43 -2.79 -17.86
N ALA A 47 -11.69 -4.07 -17.66
CA ALA A 47 -13.03 -4.64 -17.64
C ALA A 47 -13.62 -4.65 -16.22
N GLN A 48 -14.95 -4.81 -16.15
CA GLN A 48 -15.63 -4.91 -14.87
C GLN A 48 -15.09 -6.08 -14.04
N PRO A 49 -14.86 -5.87 -12.72
CA PRO A 49 -14.39 -6.92 -11.86
C PRO A 49 -15.45 -8.02 -11.72
N SER A 50 -15.01 -9.25 -11.47
CA SER A 50 -15.94 -10.35 -11.16
C SER A 50 -16.62 -10.22 -9.80
N GLY A 51 -16.20 -9.25 -8.98
CA GLY A 51 -16.75 -8.97 -7.66
C GLY A 51 -16.02 -7.79 -7.02
N GLU A 52 -16.73 -7.08 -6.14
CA GLU A 52 -16.23 -5.90 -5.42
C GLU A 52 -16.13 -6.13 -3.90
N GLU A 53 -16.36 -7.37 -3.46
CA GLU A 53 -16.34 -7.72 -2.04
C GLU A 53 -14.96 -7.46 -1.42
N THR A 54 -14.97 -6.82 -0.26
CA THR A 54 -13.78 -6.51 0.54
C THR A 54 -13.89 -7.11 1.94
N GLN A 55 -12.83 -6.98 2.72
CA GLN A 55 -12.82 -7.39 4.13
C GLN A 55 -12.20 -6.27 4.95
N ASP A 56 -12.57 -6.23 6.23
CA ASP A 56 -11.91 -5.34 7.18
C ASP A 56 -10.42 -5.71 7.31
N VAL A 57 -9.61 -4.66 7.45
CA VAL A 57 -8.17 -4.77 7.66
C VAL A 57 -7.80 -3.95 8.88
N VAL A 58 -6.77 -4.41 9.60
CA VAL A 58 -6.26 -3.74 10.78
C VAL A 58 -4.94 -3.07 10.46
N VAL A 59 -4.75 -1.86 10.95
CA VAL A 59 -3.48 -1.13 10.88
C VAL A 59 -2.84 -1.16 12.26
N GLY A 60 -1.64 -1.73 12.34
CA GLY A 60 -0.79 -1.66 13.52
C GLY A 60 0.29 -0.59 13.33
N ILE A 61 0.49 0.22 14.36
CA ILE A 61 1.55 1.25 14.40
C ILE A 61 2.45 0.95 15.60
N ASP A 62 3.74 0.80 15.35
CA ASP A 62 4.78 0.60 16.35
C ASP A 62 5.70 1.84 16.41
N PRO A 63 5.45 2.78 17.34
CA PRO A 63 6.18 4.04 17.41
C PRO A 63 7.57 3.86 18.02
N GLY A 64 8.60 4.32 17.30
CA GLY A 64 9.98 4.38 17.77
C GLY A 64 10.56 5.79 17.75
N LYS A 65 11.82 5.93 18.17
CA LYS A 65 12.53 7.22 18.25
C LYS A 65 12.86 7.81 16.88
N TYR A 66 13.42 7.00 15.98
CA TYR A 66 13.84 7.43 14.64
C TYR A 66 12.89 6.95 13.55
N PHE A 67 12.17 5.86 13.80
CA PHE A 67 11.26 5.26 12.85
C PHE A 67 9.97 4.84 13.55
N SER A 68 8.83 4.92 12.84
CA SER A 68 7.60 4.23 13.26
C SER A 68 7.30 3.11 12.27
N GLY A 69 7.15 1.88 12.76
CA GLY A 69 6.70 0.75 11.96
C GLY A 69 5.21 0.85 11.69
N VAL A 70 4.78 0.57 10.46
CA VAL A 70 3.36 0.45 10.10
C VAL A 70 3.15 -0.87 9.38
N GLY A 71 2.16 -1.63 9.85
CA GLY A 71 1.73 -2.88 9.24
C GLY A 71 0.23 -2.85 8.94
N VAL A 72 -0.16 -3.28 7.74
CA VAL A 72 -1.57 -3.48 7.38
C VAL A 72 -1.84 -4.98 7.26
N GLN A 73 -2.75 -5.48 8.07
CA GLN A 73 -3.03 -6.90 8.20
C GLN A 73 -4.48 -7.22 7.80
N SER A 74 -4.63 -8.24 6.95
CA SER A 74 -5.92 -8.89 6.66
C SER A 74 -5.98 -10.25 7.34
N SER A 75 -7.14 -10.89 7.32
CA SER A 75 -7.31 -12.26 7.84
C SER A 75 -6.38 -13.30 7.17
N LYS A 76 -5.94 -13.05 5.94
CA LYS A 76 -5.18 -14.01 5.12
C LYS A 76 -3.72 -13.64 4.87
N ALA A 77 -3.36 -12.37 5.00
CA ALA A 77 -2.02 -11.89 4.67
C ALA A 77 -1.74 -10.50 5.25
N THR A 78 -0.45 -10.24 5.50
CA THR A 78 0.06 -8.88 5.66
C THR A 78 0.10 -8.19 4.29
N LEU A 79 -0.63 -7.10 4.14
CA LEU A 79 -0.81 -6.37 2.88
C LEU A 79 0.27 -5.33 2.66
N LEU A 80 0.68 -4.63 3.71
CA LEU A 80 1.66 -3.55 3.66
C LEU A 80 2.55 -3.60 4.91
N LYS A 81 3.83 -3.32 4.71
CA LYS A 81 4.81 -3.09 5.77
C LYS A 81 5.66 -1.90 5.36
N LEU A 82 5.74 -0.87 6.19
CA LEU A 82 6.57 0.30 5.93
C LEU A 82 7.16 0.87 7.21
N HIS A 83 8.20 1.68 7.06
CA HIS A 83 8.74 2.51 8.12
C HIS A 83 8.50 3.99 7.80
N LEU A 84 7.96 4.74 8.75
CA LEU A 84 7.96 6.19 8.69
C LEU A 84 9.30 6.68 9.24
N ILE A 85 10.05 7.44 8.45
CA ILE A 85 11.29 8.08 8.91
C ILE A 85 10.91 9.33 9.68
N LEU A 86 11.19 9.36 10.98
CA LEU A 86 10.81 10.46 11.85
C LEU A 86 11.90 11.55 11.85
N PRO A 87 11.52 12.85 11.93
CA PRO A 87 12.47 13.95 11.88
C PRO A 87 13.21 14.19 13.21
N PHE A 88 13.29 13.17 14.07
CA PHE A 88 13.81 13.29 15.44
C PHE A 88 15.18 14.00 15.54
N PRO A 89 16.19 13.69 14.71
CA PRO A 89 17.47 14.42 14.75
C PRO A 89 17.31 15.92 14.45
N ASN A 90 16.48 16.26 13.46
CA ASN A 90 16.27 17.63 13.01
C ASN A 90 15.51 18.45 14.05
N VAL A 91 14.51 17.84 14.69
CA VAL A 91 13.75 18.46 15.78
C VAL A 91 14.68 18.71 16.96
N THR A 92 15.44 17.70 17.39
CA THR A 92 16.36 17.82 18.54
C THR A 92 17.41 18.90 18.30
N LYS A 93 18.04 18.93 17.12
CA LYS A 93 19.01 19.97 16.74
C LYS A 93 18.42 21.38 16.84
N LYS A 94 17.20 21.58 16.33
CA LYS A 94 16.50 22.88 16.39
C LYS A 94 16.10 23.27 17.81
N MET A 95 15.75 22.31 18.66
CA MET A 95 15.40 22.58 20.06
C MET A 95 16.63 22.98 20.88
N THR A 96 17.76 22.29 20.69
CA THR A 96 19.02 22.64 21.37
C THR A 96 19.51 24.03 20.98
N ALA A 97 19.42 24.41 19.71
CA ALA A 97 19.85 25.75 19.24
C ALA A 97 18.99 26.93 19.76
N ARG A 98 17.83 26.65 20.37
CA ARG A 98 16.97 27.68 20.99
C ARG A 98 17.26 27.88 22.48
N ARG A 99 18.05 27.00 23.09
CA ARG A 99 18.54 27.13 24.47
C ARG A 99 19.85 27.90 24.45
#